data_AF-A0A1Q4DWJ6-F1
#
_entry.id   AF-A0A1Q4DWJ6-F1
#
_cell.length_a   1.000
_cell.length_b   1.000
_cell.length_c   1.000
_cell.angle_alpha   90.00
_cell.angle_beta   90.00
_cell.angle_gamma   90.00
#
_symmetry.space_group_name_H-M   'P 1'
#
loop_
_entity.id
_entity.type
_entity.pdbx_description
1 polymer ?
#
loop_
_entity_poly.entity_id
_entity_poly.type
_entity_poly.pdbx_seq_one_letter_code
_entity_poly.pdbx_strand_id
1 'polypeptide(L)' 'MNREQRRLRRALDAMPEPEWQVFQRARYRDLDYFEIAAELDITVAEVERLLGSAMVHLMQFPE' A
#
# COMPACT_ATOMS: atom_id res chain seq x y z
N MET A 1 -9.64 -20.87 -2.36
CA MET A 1 -9.41 -19.45 -1.98
C MET A 1 -10.26 -19.16 -0.76
N ASN A 2 -9.62 -18.91 0.39
CA ASN A 2 -10.31 -18.79 1.69
C ASN A 2 -10.99 -17.41 1.81
N ARG A 3 -11.94 -17.24 2.75
CA ARG A 3 -12.68 -15.98 2.96
C ARG A 3 -11.73 -14.78 3.15
N GLU A 4 -10.66 -14.98 3.91
CA GLU A 4 -9.63 -13.96 4.18
C GLU A 4 -8.88 -13.54 2.92
N GLN A 5 -8.53 -14.49 2.05
CA GLN A 5 -7.87 -14.20 0.77
C GLN A 5 -8.80 -13.39 -0.16
N ARG A 6 -10.11 -13.66 -0.14
CA ARG A 6 -11.12 -12.90 -0.90
C ARG A 6 -11.28 -11.48 -0.36
N ARG A 7 -11.32 -11.30 0.96
CA ARG A 7 -11.38 -9.98 1.61
C ARG A 7 -10.13 -9.18 1.28
N LEU A 8 -8.95 -9.77 1.46
CA LEU A 8 -7.68 -9.10 1.16
C LEU A 8 -7.61 -8.70 -0.31
N ARG A 9 -8.03 -9.58 -1.23
CA ARG A 9 -8.07 -9.25 -2.66
C ARG A 9 -8.95 -8.03 -2.95
N ARG A 10 -10.16 -7.98 -2.39
CA ARG A 10 -11.07 -6.83 -2.55
C ARG A 10 -10.50 -5.55 -1.94
N ALA A 11 -9.86 -5.66 -0.78
CA ALA A 11 -9.23 -4.52 -0.12
C ALA A 11 -8.09 -3.94 -0.98
N LEU A 12 -7.28 -4.81 -1.58
CA LEU A 12 -6.22 -4.41 -2.51
C LEU A 12 -6.79 -3.81 -3.80
N ASP A 13 -7.82 -4.44 -4.39
CA ASP A 13 -8.45 -3.95 -5.63
C ASP A 13 -9.16 -2.58 -5.43
N ALA A 14 -9.61 -2.28 -4.21
CA ALA A 14 -10.25 -1.02 -3.85
C ALA A 14 -9.30 0.03 -3.27
N MET A 15 -8.00 -0.28 -3.14
CA MET A 15 -7.02 0.65 -2.62
C MET A 15 -6.77 1.77 -3.64
N PRO A 16 -6.70 3.05 -3.22
CA PRO A 16 -6.37 4.12 -4.14
C PRO A 16 -4.96 3.95 -4.71
N GLU A 17 -4.77 4.41 -5.95
CA GLU A 17 -3.56 4.14 -6.72
C GLU A 17 -2.25 4.64 -6.03
N PRO A 18 -2.19 5.84 -5.43
CA PRO A 18 -0.98 6.31 -4.74
C PRO A 18 -0.56 5.39 -3.58
N GLU A 19 -1.53 4.99 -2.74
CA GLU A 19 -1.34 4.06 -1.64
C GLU A 19 -0.91 2.68 -2.13
N TRP A 20 -1.56 2.17 -3.17
CA TRP A 20 -1.19 0.89 -3.79
C TRP A 20 0.23 0.92 -4.35
N GLN A 21 0.62 2.02 -4.99
CA GLN A 21 1.93 2.19 -5.58
C GLN A 21 3.06 2.18 -4.55
N VAL A 22 2.85 2.76 -3.37
CA VAL A 22 3.81 2.70 -2.25
C VAL A 22 3.79 1.31 -1.61
N PHE A 23 2.60 0.77 -1.32
CA PHE A 23 2.45 -0.52 -0.66
C PHE A 23 3.09 -1.66 -1.46
N GLN A 24 2.86 -1.73 -2.77
CA GLN A 24 3.41 -2.80 -3.60
C GLN A 24 4.94 -2.79 -3.65
N ARG A 25 5.56 -1.60 -3.61
CA ARG A 25 7.03 -1.44 -3.65
C ARG A 25 7.66 -1.85 -2.33
N ALA A 26 7.11 -1.36 -1.23
CA ALA A 26 7.55 -1.76 0.10
C ALA A 26 7.35 -3.26 0.34
N ARG A 27 6.26 -3.85 -0.16
CA ARG A 27 5.88 -5.24 0.17
C ARG A 27 6.44 -6.30 -0.76
N TYR A 28 6.58 -6.02 -2.06
CA TYR A 28 6.95 -7.02 -3.07
C TYR A 28 8.31 -6.77 -3.72
N ARG A 29 8.88 -5.58 -3.55
CA ARG A 29 10.21 -5.24 -4.10
C ARG A 29 11.27 -5.02 -3.02
N ASP A 30 10.89 -5.14 -1.73
CA ASP A 30 11.76 -4.89 -0.58
C ASP A 30 12.50 -3.54 -0.63
N LEU A 31 11.90 -2.54 -1.30
CA LEU A 31 12.47 -1.19 -1.40
C LEU A 31 12.30 -0.45 -0.08
N ASP A 32 13.34 0.28 0.31
CA ASP A 32 13.27 1.19 1.45
C ASP A 32 12.50 2.48 1.10
N TYR A 33 12.21 3.30 2.12
CA TYR A 33 11.37 4.49 1.91
C TYR A 33 12.06 5.57 1.08
N PHE A 34 13.40 5.63 1.07
CA PHE A 34 14.16 6.56 0.24
C PHE A 34 14.16 6.11 -1.21
N GLU A 35 14.29 4.80 -1.47
CA GLU A 35 14.21 4.22 -2.80
C GLU A 35 12.81 4.42 -3.41
N ILE A 36 11.75 4.20 -2.61
CA ILE A 36 10.37 4.45 -3.06
C ILE A 36 10.13 5.93 -3.35
N ALA A 37 10.60 6.81 -2.46
CA ALA A 37 10.52 8.26 -2.65
C ALA A 37 11.19 8.69 -3.95
N ALA A 38 12.38 8.15 -4.24
CA ALA A 38 13.11 8.42 -5.47
C ALA A 38 12.41 7.85 -6.72
N GLU A 39 11.84 6.63 -6.64
CA GLU A 39 11.15 6.02 -7.80
C GLU A 39 9.84 6.74 -8.15
N LEU A 40 9.16 7.28 -7.14
CA LEU A 40 7.86 7.94 -7.30
C LEU A 40 7.95 9.47 -7.42
N ASP A 41 9.15 10.04 -7.32
CA ASP A 41 9.38 11.49 -7.29
C ASP A 41 8.54 12.22 -6.22
N ILE A 42 8.51 11.63 -5.01
CA ILE A 42 7.81 12.17 -3.83
C ILE A 42 8.76 12.23 -2.63
N THR A 43 8.35 12.89 -1.55
CA THR A 43 9.14 12.92 -0.31
C THR A 43 8.98 11.64 0.50
N VAL A 44 9.97 11.33 1.34
CA VAL A 44 9.88 10.22 2.31
C VAL A 44 8.68 10.38 3.26
N ALA A 45 8.36 11.61 3.67
CA ALA A 45 7.18 11.89 4.48
C ALA A 45 5.86 11.55 3.74
N GLU A 46 5.81 11.74 2.43
CA GLU A 46 4.67 11.31 1.62
C GLU A 46 4.60 9.80 1.48
N VAL A 47 5.74 9.11 1.34
CA VAL A 47 5.82 7.64 1.37
C VAL A 47 5.23 7.11 2.68
N GLU A 48 5.67 7.64 3.82
CA GLU A 48 5.16 7.25 5.14
C GLU A 48 3.65 7.49 5.27
N ARG A 49 3.17 8.66 4.83
CA ARG A 49 1.75 9.00 4.85
C ARG A 49 0.91 8.04 3.99
N LEU A 50 1.37 7.75 2.78
CA LEU A 50 0.69 6.86 1.84
C LEU A 50 0.71 5.41 2.32
N LEU A 51 1.83 4.95 2.89
CA LEU A 51 1.93 3.60 3.46
C LEU A 51 1.02 3.45 4.69
N GLY A 52 0.97 4.48 5.56
CA GLY A 52 0.04 4.53 6.68
C GLY A 52 -1.41 4.48 6.23
N SER A 53 -1.77 5.26 5.20
CA SER A 53 -3.10 5.23 4.56
C SER A 53 -3.43 3.84 4.01
N ALA A 54 -2.50 3.19 3.31
CA ALA A 54 -2.65 1.83 2.79
C ALA A 54 -2.92 0.80 3.90
N MET A 55 -2.19 0.88 5.01
CA MET A 55 -2.38 -0.01 6.16
C MET A 55 -3.75 0.21 6.83
N VAL A 56 -4.17 1.47 7.02
CA VAL A 56 -5.48 1.82 7.56
C VAL A 56 -6.60 1.30 6.66
N HIS A 57 -6.47 1.47 5.33
CA HIS A 57 -7.41 0.94 4.36
C HIS A 57 -7.57 -0.58 4.50
N LEU A 58 -6.46 -1.32 4.59
CA LEU A 58 -6.51 -2.77 4.76
C LEU A 58 -7.15 -3.21 6.10
N MET A 59 -6.88 -2.48 7.18
CA MET A 59 -7.44 -2.76 8.50
C MET A 59 -8.95 -2.49 8.55
N GLN A 60 -9.39 -1.38 7.96
CA GLN A 60 -10.78 -0.91 8.03
C GLN A 60 -11.65 -1.44 6.87
N PHE A 61 -11.07 -2.15 5.89
CA PHE A 61 -11.83 -2.62 4.74
C PHE A 61 -12.97 -3.56 5.16
N PRO A 62 -14.24 -3.21 4.85
CA PRO A 62 -15.39 -4.03 5.22
C PRO A 62 -15.36 -5.40 4.52
N GLU A 63 -16.01 -6.40 5.14
CA GLU A 63 -16.08 -7.78 4.59
C GLU A 63 -16.90 -7.90 3.29
#